data_AF-A0A7S1W5B3-F1
#
_entry.id   AF-A0A7S1W5B3-F1
#
_cell.length_a   1.000
_cell.length_b   1.000
_cell.length_c   1.000
_cell.angle_alpha   90.00
_cell.angle_beta   90.00
_cell.angle_gamma   90.00
#
_symmetry.space_group_name_H-M   'P 1'
#
loop_
_entity.id
_entity.type
_entity.pdbx_description
1 polymer ?
#
loop_
_entity_poly.entity_id
_entity_poly.type
_entity_poly.pdbx_seq_one_letter_code
_entity_poly.pdbx_strand_id
1 'polypeptide(L)'
;CILGPSWWRAHVLYCFLPFDKSIFGQIKDPLFWVFTVLSMITSCGIRIGFYSFLLVFILMEDPDEFQLVQYITLLKGTYFLSAGLIAGVRTAVGYLMCVHPGGCHTCDIDGPAYALHLSTAAVDLFGSGALTWAAFACLRWSVHH
;
A
#
# COMPACT_ATOMS: atom_id res chain seq x y z
N CYS A 1 9.25 -1.47 26.06
CA CYS A 1 8.16 -1.07 25.15
C CYS A 1 7.57 -2.30 24.48
N ILE A 2 6.25 -2.32 24.28
CA ILE A 2 5.43 -3.52 24.00
C ILE A 2 5.78 -4.26 22.69
N LEU A 3 6.60 -3.66 21.81
CA LEU A 3 6.98 -4.22 20.49
C LEU A 3 8.49 -4.23 20.20
N GLY A 4 9.33 -4.17 21.25
CA GLY A 4 10.79 -4.31 21.13
C GLY A 4 11.57 -3.07 21.58
N PRO A 5 12.87 -3.02 21.29
CA PRO A 5 13.74 -1.89 21.62
C PRO A 5 13.36 -0.64 20.83
N SER A 6 13.45 0.54 21.44
CA SER A 6 13.15 1.83 20.78
C SER A 6 13.95 2.06 19.49
N TRP A 7 15.19 1.57 19.43
CA TRP A 7 16.04 1.69 18.24
C TRP A 7 15.46 0.95 17.03
N TRP A 8 14.80 -0.20 17.24
CA TRP A 8 14.29 -1.03 16.15
C TRP A 8 13.12 -0.34 15.48
N ARG A 9 12.20 0.21 16.29
CA ARG A 9 11.07 1.01 15.81
C ARG A 9 11.56 2.24 15.03
N ALA A 10 12.54 2.97 15.58
CA ALA A 10 13.11 4.14 14.91
C ALA A 10 13.76 3.79 13.57
N HIS A 11 14.46 2.65 13.49
CA HIS A 11 15.06 2.18 12.24
C HIS A 11 13.99 1.84 11.19
N VAL A 12 12.94 1.11 11.58
CA VAL A 12 11.82 0.78 10.69
C VAL A 12 11.13 2.05 10.20
N LEU A 13 10.75 2.96 11.12
CA LEU A 13 10.14 4.24 10.76
C LEU A 13 11.04 5.06 9.82
N TYR A 14 12.35 5.14 10.06
CA TYR A 14 13.27 5.89 9.22
C TYR A 14 13.42 5.30 7.79
N CYS A 15 13.25 4.00 7.62
CA CYS A 15 13.24 3.38 6.29
C CYS A 15 11.98 3.74 5.47
N PHE A 16 10.83 3.93 6.12
CA PHE A 16 9.55 4.21 5.44
C PHE A 16 9.18 5.68 5.37
N LEU A 17 9.46 6.41 6.44
CA LEU A 17 9.09 7.80 6.68
C LEU A 17 10.39 8.60 6.92
N PRO A 18 11.26 8.72 5.91
CA PRO A 18 12.49 9.49 6.09
C PRO A 18 12.15 10.98 6.23
N PHE A 19 12.73 11.59 7.26
CA PHE A 19 12.62 13.03 7.48
C PHE A 19 13.57 13.84 6.58
N ASP A 20 14.76 13.29 6.26
CA ASP A 20 15.86 14.02 5.59
C ASP A 20 16.13 13.57 4.14
N LYS A 21 15.49 12.51 3.66
CA LYS A 21 15.78 11.94 2.32
C LYS A 21 14.67 12.28 1.35
N SER A 22 15.03 12.77 0.17
CA SER A 22 14.12 12.85 -0.96
C SER A 22 13.76 11.45 -1.48
N ILE A 23 12.65 11.33 -2.22
CA ILE A 23 12.20 10.07 -2.84
C ILE A 23 13.33 9.43 -3.67
N PHE A 24 14.10 10.25 -4.40
CA PHE A 24 15.25 9.79 -5.19
C PHE A 24 16.40 9.27 -4.32
N GLY A 25 16.59 9.83 -3.13
CA GLY A 25 17.53 9.31 -2.13
C GLY A 25 17.09 7.97 -1.54
N GLN A 26 15.78 7.79 -1.36
CA GLN A 26 15.17 6.56 -0.82
C GLN A 26 15.20 5.40 -1.81
N ILE A 27 15.03 5.66 -3.11
CA ILE A 27 15.12 4.66 -4.19
C ILE A 27 16.49 3.95 -4.24
N LYS A 28 17.56 4.58 -3.73
CA LYS A 28 18.90 3.97 -3.68
C LYS A 28 19.04 2.89 -2.61
N ASP A 29 18.12 2.83 -1.64
CA ASP A 29 18.18 1.86 -0.55
C ASP A 29 17.54 0.53 -1.00
N PRO A 30 18.26 -0.61 -0.98
CA PRO A 30 17.70 -1.90 -1.38
C PRO A 30 16.56 -2.36 -0.46
N LEU A 31 16.60 -1.99 0.83
CA LEU A 31 15.53 -2.36 1.77
C LEU A 31 14.21 -1.69 1.42
N PHE A 32 14.26 -0.44 0.92
CA PHE A 32 13.09 0.27 0.45
C PHE A 32 12.35 -0.50 -0.65
N TRP A 33 13.09 -1.09 -1.60
CA TRP A 33 12.49 -1.89 -2.68
C TRP A 33 11.84 -3.18 -2.17
N VAL A 34 12.50 -3.91 -1.27
CA VAL A 34 11.95 -5.15 -0.69
C VAL A 34 10.61 -4.86 -0.02
N PHE A 35 10.57 -3.79 0.79
CA PHE A 35 9.35 -3.43 1.49
C PHE A 35 8.30 -2.76 0.60
N THR A 36 8.70 -2.02 -0.43
CA THR A 36 7.77 -1.46 -1.42
C THR A 36 7.11 -2.58 -2.21
N VAL A 37 7.86 -3.60 -2.63
CA VAL A 37 7.29 -4.78 -3.28
C VAL A 37 6.34 -5.50 -2.33
N LEU A 38 6.72 -5.67 -1.05
CA LEU A 38 5.86 -6.27 -0.04
C LEU A 38 4.54 -5.48 0.17
N SER A 39 4.61 -4.14 0.20
CA SER A 39 3.43 -3.29 0.35
C SER A 39 2.57 -3.21 -0.92
N MET A 40 3.11 -3.59 -2.07
CA MET A 40 2.36 -3.71 -3.33
C MET A 40 1.58 -5.03 -3.43
N ILE A 41 1.87 -6.03 -2.58
CA ILE A 41 1.11 -7.29 -2.55
C ILE A 41 -0.26 -7.06 -1.92
N THR A 42 -1.29 -7.00 -2.76
CA THR A 42 -2.72 -6.89 -2.37
C THR A 42 -3.30 -8.22 -1.88
N SER A 43 -2.61 -9.33 -2.10
CA SER A 43 -3.07 -10.68 -1.77
C SER A 43 -3.20 -10.87 -0.25
N CYS A 44 -4.28 -11.52 0.19
CA CYS A 44 -4.50 -11.95 1.57
C CYS A 44 -4.43 -10.85 2.65
N GLY A 45 -4.61 -9.58 2.29
CA GLY A 45 -4.58 -8.47 3.26
C GLY A 45 -3.19 -8.15 3.81
N ILE A 46 -2.12 -8.63 3.16
CA ILE A 46 -0.72 -8.38 3.59
C ILE A 46 -0.44 -6.88 3.70
N ARG A 47 -0.85 -6.09 2.70
CA ARG A 47 -0.65 -4.64 2.73
C ARG A 47 -1.46 -3.95 3.83
N ILE A 48 -2.68 -4.40 4.14
CA ILE A 48 -3.44 -3.87 5.28
C ILE A 48 -2.69 -4.16 6.58
N GLY A 49 -2.22 -5.39 6.79
CA GLY A 49 -1.45 -5.76 7.99
C GLY A 49 -0.17 -4.94 8.12
N PHE A 50 0.55 -4.77 7.01
CA PHE A 50 1.78 -3.98 6.94
C PHE A 50 1.56 -2.50 7.30
N TYR A 51 0.57 -1.84 6.69
CA TYR A 51 0.26 -0.44 7.00
C TYR A 51 -0.39 -0.26 8.38
N SER A 52 -1.17 -1.24 8.86
CA SER A 52 -1.68 -1.24 10.24
C SER A 52 -0.53 -1.25 11.24
N PHE A 53 0.49 -2.06 11.00
CA PHE A 53 1.68 -2.13 11.83
C PHE A 53 2.45 -0.81 11.84
N LEU A 54 2.63 -0.18 10.67
CA LEU A 54 3.23 1.16 10.58
C LEU A 54 2.41 2.20 11.34
N LEU A 55 1.09 2.21 11.21
CA LEU A 55 0.23 3.16 11.91
C LEU A 55 0.37 3.01 13.44
N VAL A 56 0.37 1.78 13.96
CA VAL A 56 0.60 1.52 15.38
C VAL A 56 1.97 2.06 15.84
N PHE A 57 3.01 1.92 15.03
CA PHE A 57 4.35 2.44 15.36
C PHE A 57 4.44 3.97 15.38
N ILE A 58 3.67 4.65 14.54
CA ILE A 58 3.57 6.10 14.56
C ILE A 58 2.80 6.55 15.80
N LEU A 59 1.68 5.90 16.13
CA LEU A 59 0.82 6.25 17.26
C LEU A 59 1.39 5.88 18.65
N MET A 60 2.48 5.11 18.71
CA MET A 60 3.12 4.73 19.98
C MET A 60 3.92 5.86 20.63
N GLU A 61 4.34 6.86 19.85
CA GLU A 61 4.91 8.12 20.33
C GLU A 61 3.99 9.25 19.92
N ASP A 62 4.26 10.47 20.38
CA ASP A 62 3.53 11.66 19.94
C ASP A 62 3.64 11.76 18.41
N PRO A 63 2.51 11.57 17.68
CA PRO A 63 2.54 11.46 16.24
C PRO A 63 2.78 12.83 15.62
N ASP A 64 3.88 12.97 14.88
CA ASP A 64 4.19 14.18 14.14
C ASP A 64 3.31 14.29 12.87
N GLU A 65 2.87 15.50 12.54
CA GLU A 65 2.00 15.78 11.40
C GLU A 65 2.66 15.30 10.09
N PHE A 66 3.97 15.54 9.93
CA PHE A 66 4.70 15.13 8.74
C PHE A 66 4.72 13.61 8.57
N GLN A 67 4.88 12.85 9.66
CA GLN A 67 4.87 11.39 9.63
C GLN A 67 3.50 10.84 9.21
N LEU A 68 2.42 11.42 9.72
CA LEU A 68 1.06 11.00 9.36
C LEU A 68 0.70 11.32 7.90
N VAL A 69 1.07 12.51 7.41
CA VAL A 69 0.83 12.90 6.02
C VAL A 69 1.64 12.04 5.06
N GLN A 70 2.91 11.76 5.37
CA GLN A 70 3.72 10.83 4.58
C GLN A 70 3.11 9.42 4.58
N TYR A 71 2.62 8.92 5.73
CA TYR A 71 1.94 7.63 5.81
C TYR A 71 0.72 7.56 4.88
N ILE A 72 -0.16 8.57 4.91
CA ILE A 72 -1.35 8.64 4.04
C ILE A 72 -0.94 8.67 2.57
N THR A 73 0.08 9.48 2.24
CA THR A 73 0.58 9.63 0.87
C THR A 73 1.17 8.32 0.34
N LEU A 74 1.94 7.60 1.17
CA LEU A 74 2.51 6.31 0.82
C LEU A 74 1.43 5.24 0.63
N LEU A 75 0.44 5.17 1.53
CA LEU A 75 -0.67 4.22 1.43
C LEU A 75 -1.49 4.43 0.14
N LYS A 76 -1.78 5.68 -0.21
CA LYS A 76 -2.50 6.01 -1.45
C LYS A 76 -1.64 5.80 -2.69
N GLY A 77 -0.35 6.13 -2.61
CA GLY A 77 0.61 5.93 -3.69
C GLY A 77 0.76 4.46 -4.06
N THR A 78 0.91 3.58 -3.08
CA THR A 78 1.01 2.13 -3.33
C THR A 78 -0.31 1.54 -3.84
N TYR A 79 -1.45 2.03 -3.39
CA TYR A 79 -2.76 1.67 -3.95
C TYR A 79 -2.86 2.05 -5.44
N PHE A 80 -2.47 3.28 -5.80
CA PHE A 80 -2.47 3.74 -7.20
C PHE A 80 -1.53 2.91 -8.07
N LEU A 81 -0.31 2.62 -7.60
CA LEU A 81 0.66 1.83 -8.38
C LEU A 81 0.21 0.37 -8.56
N SER A 82 -0.29 -0.26 -7.50
CA SER A 82 -0.71 -1.68 -7.53
C SER A 82 -2.05 -1.87 -8.25
N ALA A 83 -3.13 -1.29 -7.72
CA ALA A 83 -4.49 -1.48 -8.20
C ALA A 83 -4.85 -0.60 -9.40
N GLY A 84 -4.18 0.54 -9.57
CA GLY A 84 -4.36 1.41 -10.74
C GLY A 84 -3.48 0.96 -11.90
N LEU A 85 -2.17 1.21 -11.79
CA LEU A 85 -1.24 1.06 -12.91
C LEU A 85 -0.98 -0.41 -13.27
N ILE A 86 -0.48 -1.22 -12.34
CA ILE A 86 -0.07 -2.61 -12.63
C ILE A 86 -1.29 -3.46 -12.99
N ALA A 87 -2.34 -3.41 -12.18
CA ALA A 87 -3.56 -4.16 -12.46
C ALA A 87 -4.25 -3.67 -13.75
N GLY A 88 -4.23 -2.37 -14.03
CA GLY A 88 -4.79 -1.80 -15.26
C GLY A 88 -4.05 -2.30 -16.50
N VAL A 89 -2.71 -2.24 -16.51
CA VAL A 89 -1.90 -2.77 -17.63
C VAL A 89 -2.11 -4.27 -17.80
N ARG A 90 -2.09 -5.04 -16.71
CA ARG A 90 -2.34 -6.49 -16.76
C ARG A 90 -3.71 -6.82 -17.35
N THR A 91 -4.74 -6.07 -16.95
CA THR A 91 -6.11 -6.22 -17.46
C THR A 91 -6.21 -5.88 -18.94
N ALA A 92 -5.58 -4.78 -19.36
CA ALA A 92 -5.57 -4.36 -20.77
C ALA A 92 -4.86 -5.40 -21.65
N VAL A 93 -3.68 -5.88 -21.24
CA VAL A 93 -2.95 -6.93 -21.99
C VAL A 93 -3.75 -8.23 -22.01
N GLY A 94 -4.31 -8.66 -20.88
CA GLY A 94 -5.14 -9.87 -20.83
C GLY A 94 -6.35 -9.79 -21.75
N TYR A 95 -7.00 -8.63 -21.82
CA TYR A 95 -8.11 -8.40 -22.74
C TYR A 95 -7.68 -8.48 -24.21
N LEU A 96 -6.56 -7.83 -24.57
CA LEU A 96 -6.02 -7.88 -25.93
C LEU A 96 -5.62 -9.29 -26.37
N MET A 97 -5.04 -10.08 -25.46
CA MET A 97 -4.66 -11.48 -25.74
C MET A 97 -5.87 -12.40 -25.91
N CYS A 98 -7.02 -12.01 -25.35
CA CYS A 98 -8.23 -12.79 -25.44
C CYS A 98 -9.02 -12.54 -26.75
N VAL A 99 -8.95 -11.33 -27.29
CA VAL A 99 -9.70 -10.95 -28.49
C VAL A 99 -8.99 -11.46 -29.76
N HIS A 100 -9.53 -12.52 -30.37
CA HIS A 100 -9.07 -13.06 -31.65
C HIS A 100 -10.01 -12.65 -32.81
N PRO A 101 -9.50 -12.09 -33.92
CA PRO A 101 -10.34 -11.73 -35.06
C PRO A 101 -10.84 -13.00 -35.80
N GLY A 102 -12.16 -13.19 -35.84
CA GLY A 102 -12.81 -14.24 -36.65
C GLY A 102 -12.88 -15.64 -36.02
N GLY A 103 -12.60 -15.80 -34.72
CA GLY A 103 -12.68 -17.07 -33.99
C GLY A 103 -13.59 -17.03 -32.76
N CYS A 104 -13.63 -18.12 -31.98
CA CYS A 104 -14.26 -18.12 -30.65
C CYS A 104 -13.43 -17.26 -29.68
N HIS A 105 -14.06 -16.28 -29.04
CA HIS A 105 -13.46 -15.50 -27.97
C HIS A 105 -13.50 -16.30 -26.66
N THR A 106 -12.35 -16.49 -26.01
CA THR A 106 -12.25 -17.22 -24.73
C THR A 106 -12.37 -16.30 -23.50
N CYS A 107 -12.97 -15.12 -23.67
CA CYS A 107 -12.94 -14.05 -22.64
C CYS A 107 -13.91 -14.30 -21.50
N ASP A 108 -14.77 -15.28 -21.66
CA ASP A 108 -15.60 -15.85 -20.61
C ASP A 108 -14.79 -16.73 -19.64
N ILE A 109 -13.71 -17.37 -20.08
CA ILE A 109 -12.88 -18.29 -19.27
C ILE A 109 -11.54 -17.64 -18.88
N ASP A 110 -10.86 -17.01 -19.83
CA ASP A 110 -9.53 -16.39 -19.65
C ASP A 110 -9.61 -14.87 -19.44
N GLY A 111 -10.83 -14.35 -19.28
CA GLY A 111 -11.05 -12.92 -19.06
C GLY A 111 -10.35 -12.43 -17.78
N PRO A 112 -9.77 -11.22 -17.79
CA PRO A 112 -9.11 -10.66 -16.61
C PRO A 112 -10.06 -10.49 -15.40
N ALA A 113 -11.37 -10.42 -15.65
CA ALA A 113 -12.40 -10.36 -14.62
C ALA A 113 -12.64 -11.71 -13.90
N TYR A 114 -12.41 -12.85 -14.57
CA TYR A 114 -12.55 -14.17 -13.97
C TYR A 114 -11.46 -14.46 -12.93
N ALA A 115 -10.25 -13.95 -13.17
CA ALA A 115 -9.12 -14.06 -12.24
C ALA A 115 -9.22 -13.15 -11.00
N LEU A 116 -10.25 -12.30 -10.91
CA LEU A 116 -10.42 -11.38 -9.79
C LEU A 116 -11.10 -12.08 -8.60
N HIS A 117 -10.32 -12.32 -7.55
CA HIS A 117 -10.87 -12.76 -6.27
C HIS A 117 -11.53 -11.59 -5.54
N LEU A 118 -12.84 -11.42 -5.75
CA LEU A 118 -13.63 -10.31 -5.22
C LEU A 118 -13.49 -10.13 -3.70
N SER A 119 -13.35 -11.23 -2.95
CA SER A 119 -13.13 -11.20 -1.50
C SER A 119 -11.85 -10.48 -1.11
N THR A 120 -10.73 -10.80 -1.78
CA THR A 120 -9.44 -10.15 -1.52
C THR A 120 -9.45 -8.68 -1.92
N ALA A 121 -10.10 -8.34 -3.05
CA ALA A 121 -10.24 -6.97 -3.50
C ALA A 121 -11.09 -6.13 -2.54
N ALA A 122 -12.20 -6.69 -2.04
CA ALA A 122 -13.06 -6.02 -1.07
C ALA A 122 -12.31 -5.77 0.25
N VAL A 123 -11.63 -6.78 0.79
CA VAL A 123 -10.82 -6.65 2.01
C VAL A 123 -9.77 -5.55 1.84
N ASP A 124 -9.07 -5.52 0.71
CA ASP A 124 -8.07 -4.49 0.40
C ASP A 124 -8.64 -3.08 0.34
N LEU A 125 -9.75 -2.90 -0.37
CA LEU A 125 -10.43 -1.61 -0.52
C LEU A 125 -10.93 -1.07 0.83
N PHE A 126 -11.68 -1.88 1.57
CA PHE A 126 -12.27 -1.46 2.84
C PHE A 126 -11.21 -1.31 3.93
N GLY A 127 -10.24 -2.22 4.01
CA GLY A 127 -9.15 -2.16 4.99
C GLY A 127 -8.24 -0.94 4.76
N SER A 128 -7.82 -0.72 3.52
CA SER A 128 -6.99 0.45 3.18
C SER A 128 -7.77 1.77 3.36
N GLY A 129 -9.07 1.76 3.06
CA GLY A 129 -9.98 2.87 3.32
C GLY A 129 -10.09 3.19 4.81
N ALA A 130 -10.34 2.19 5.65
CA ALA A 130 -10.43 2.34 7.10
C ALA A 130 -9.13 2.89 7.70
N LEU A 131 -7.97 2.37 7.28
CA LEU A 131 -6.66 2.87 7.73
C LEU A 131 -6.41 4.32 7.32
N THR A 132 -6.84 4.73 6.13
CA THR A 132 -6.73 6.12 5.69
C THR A 132 -7.57 7.02 6.59
N TRP A 133 -8.82 6.65 6.86
CA TRP A 133 -9.72 7.41 7.73
C TRP A 133 -9.22 7.47 9.17
N ALA A 134 -8.66 6.37 9.69
CA ALA A 134 -8.02 6.35 11.00
C ALA A 134 -6.85 7.34 11.07
N ALA A 135 -5.96 7.34 10.07
CA ALA A 135 -4.84 8.29 10.01
C ALA A 135 -5.33 9.75 9.93
N PHE A 136 -6.38 10.06 9.16
CA PHE A 136 -6.96 11.41 9.14
C PHE A 136 -7.60 11.81 10.47
N ALA A 137 -8.22 10.88 11.19
CA ALA A 137 -8.75 11.15 12.53
C ALA A 137 -7.61 11.50 13.49
N CYS A 138 -6.51 10.75 13.45
CA CYS A 138 -5.31 11.01 14.25
C CYS A 138 -4.61 12.33 13.87
N LEU A 139 -4.61 12.72 12.59
CA LEU A 139 -4.05 13.99 12.12
C LEU A 139 -4.74 15.20 12.77
N ARG A 140 -6.07 15.12 12.95
CA ARG A 140 -6.79 16.20 13.63
C ARG A 140 -6.39 16.34 15.09
N TRP A 141 -6.03 15.25 15.75
CA TRP A 141 -5.59 15.29 17.14
C TRP A 141 -4.17 15.83 17.29
N SER A 142 -3.26 15.57 16.34
CA SER A 142 -1.88 16.06 16.41
C SER A 142 -1.78 17.59 16.27
N VAL A 143 -2.69 18.24 15.53
CA VAL A 143 -2.69 19.71 15.33
C VAL A 143 -3.19 20.48 16.56
N HIS A 144 -3.90 19.83 17.49
CA HIS A 144 -4.47 20.48 18.68
C HIS A 144 -3.57 20.47 19.93
N HIS A 145 -2.40 19.82 19.85
CA HIS A 145 -1.38 19.77 20.90
C HIS A 145 -0.19 20.68 20.57
#